data_AF-A0A926SN26-F1
#
_entry.id   AF-A0A926SN26-F1
#
_cell.length_a   1.000
_cell.length_b   1.000
_cell.length_c   1.000
_cell.angle_alpha   90.00
_cell.angle_beta   90.00
_cell.angle_gamma   90.00
#
_symmetry.space_group_name_H-M   'P 1'
#
loop_
_entity.id
_entity.type
_entity.pdbx_description
1 polymer ?
#
loop_
_entity_poly.entity_id
_entity_poly.type
_entity_poly.pdbx_seq_one_letter_code
_entity_poly.pdbx_strand_id
1 'polypeptide(L)'
;MPPRWSRKPDRKDADYRKLDDRMNFAVHVASFIAVNSGVWFVHNLQQADWEWISWLTGLWGLVLAAHAIYIFTIADYSEATPAPTLSKKE
;
A
#
# COMPACT_ATOMS: atom_id res chain seq x y z
N MET A 1 16.81 9.53 -3.00
CA MET A 1 17.71 8.53 -3.61
C MET A 1 17.09 7.16 -3.43
N PRO A 2 17.12 6.27 -4.44
CA PRO A 2 16.62 4.90 -4.26
C PRO A 2 17.42 4.20 -3.14
N PRO A 3 16.79 3.49 -2.20
CA PRO A 3 17.50 2.68 -1.22
C PRO A 3 18.41 1.68 -1.93
N ARG A 4 19.72 1.74 -1.66
CA ARG A 4 20.69 0.79 -2.22
C ARG A 4 20.81 -0.39 -1.28
N TRP A 5 20.38 -1.56 -1.75
CA TRP A 5 20.48 -2.79 -0.97
C TRP A 5 21.81 -3.50 -1.26
N SER A 6 22.55 -3.88 -0.22
CA SER A 6 23.86 -4.54 -0.35
C SER A 6 23.78 -6.04 -0.66
N ARG A 7 22.72 -6.70 -0.18
CA ARG A 7 22.32 -8.09 -0.50
C ARG A 7 21.02 -8.19 -1.32
N LYS A 8 20.41 -9.36 -1.44
CA LYS A 8 19.03 -9.48 -1.93
C LYS A 8 18.07 -9.17 -0.76
N PRO A 9 17.06 -8.30 -0.91
CA PRO A 9 16.05 -8.09 0.13
C PRO A 9 15.25 -9.37 0.38
N ASP A 10 14.98 -9.68 1.65
CA ASP A 10 14.08 -10.74 2.10
C ASP A 10 12.89 -10.11 2.82
N ARG A 11 11.71 -10.75 2.80
CA ARG A 11 10.50 -10.28 3.49
C ARG A 11 10.63 -10.27 5.01
N LYS A 12 11.67 -10.92 5.56
CA LYS A 12 12.04 -10.79 6.97
C LYS A 12 12.64 -9.43 7.31
N ASP A 13 13.15 -8.69 6.33
CA ASP A 13 13.81 -7.42 6.56
C ASP A 13 12.78 -6.31 6.79
N ALA A 14 12.89 -5.61 7.92
CA ALA A 14 11.95 -4.56 8.31
C ALA A 14 11.91 -3.39 7.31
N ASP A 15 13.07 -2.97 6.79
CA ASP A 15 13.16 -1.90 5.79
C ASP A 15 12.49 -2.27 4.46
N TYR A 16 12.60 -3.54 4.06
CA TYR A 16 11.96 -4.05 2.85
C TYR A 16 10.44 -4.13 3.03
N ARG A 17 9.96 -4.66 4.17
CA ARG A 17 8.52 -4.70 4.51
C ARG A 17 7.89 -3.31 4.48
N LYS A 18 8.54 -2.34 5.11
CA LYS A 18 8.05 -0.95 5.16
C LYS A 18 7.91 -0.32 3.77
N LEU A 19 8.85 -0.57 2.88
CA LEU A 19 8.79 -0.06 1.51
C LEU A 19 7.68 -0.77 0.71
N ASP A 20 7.61 -2.09 0.81
CA ASP A 20 6.64 -2.93 0.11
C ASP A 20 5.21 -2.58 0.53
N ASP A 21 4.94 -2.44 1.83
CA ASP A 21 3.61 -2.11 2.34
C ASP A 21 3.16 -0.71 1.88
N ARG A 22 4.07 0.27 1.85
CA ARG A 22 3.78 1.62 1.32
C ARG A 22 3.52 1.61 -0.18
N MET A 23 4.27 0.83 -0.94
CA MET A 23 4.08 0.71 -2.39
C MET A 23 2.74 0.04 -2.70
N ASN A 24 2.42 -1.05 -1.99
CA ASN A 24 1.13 -1.72 -2.10
C ASN A 24 -0.03 -0.77 -1.77
N PHE A 25 0.09 0.04 -0.72
CA PHE A 25 -0.89 1.05 -0.40
C PHE A 25 -1.04 2.11 -1.50
N ALA A 26 0.07 2.61 -2.05
CA ALA A 26 0.04 3.57 -3.14
C ALA A 26 -0.67 3.01 -4.39
N VAL A 27 -0.46 1.73 -4.71
CA VAL A 27 -1.18 1.04 -5.79
C VAL A 27 -2.68 0.97 -5.49
N HIS A 28 -3.07 0.63 -4.25
CA HIS A 28 -4.49 0.61 -3.87
C HIS A 28 -5.14 2.00 -3.97
N VAL A 29 -4.43 3.07 -3.58
CA VAL A 29 -4.87 4.45 -3.76
C VAL A 29 -5.06 4.78 -5.24
N ALA A 30 -4.09 4.44 -6.08
CA ALA A 30 -4.18 4.69 -7.51
C ALA A 30 -5.37 3.94 -8.15
N SER A 31 -5.57 2.66 -7.80
CA SER A 31 -6.72 1.87 -8.26
C SER A 31 -8.05 2.45 -7.77
N PHE A 32 -8.12 2.86 -6.50
CA PHE A 32 -9.31 3.50 -5.95
C PHE A 32 -9.66 4.78 -6.73
N ILE A 33 -8.69 5.67 -6.96
CA ILE A 33 -8.92 6.92 -7.69
C ILE A 33 -9.31 6.63 -9.13
N ALA A 34 -8.57 5.78 -9.84
CA ALA A 34 -8.82 5.48 -11.25
C ALA A 34 -10.22 4.88 -11.47
N VAL A 35 -10.59 3.86 -10.68
CA VAL A 35 -11.89 3.20 -10.83
C VAL A 35 -13.04 4.13 -10.42
N ASN A 36 -12.95 4.77 -9.25
CA ASN A 36 -14.03 5.66 -8.80
C ASN A 36 -14.19 6.85 -9.74
N SER A 37 -13.10 7.46 -10.20
CA SER A 37 -13.17 8.57 -11.17
C SER A 37 -13.87 8.17 -12.47
N GLY A 38 -13.55 7.01 -13.04
CA GLY A 38 -14.18 6.51 -14.26
C GLY A 38 -15.66 6.18 -14.08
N VAL A 39 -16.02 5.50 -13.00
CA VAL A 39 -17.42 5.17 -12.67
C VAL A 39 -18.24 6.44 -12.45
N TRP A 40 -17.74 7.37 -11.66
CA TRP A 40 -18.41 8.65 -11.41
C TRP A 40 -18.52 9.51 -12.67
N PHE A 41 -17.52 9.49 -13.55
CA PHE A 41 -17.58 10.19 -14.84
C PHE A 41 -18.73 9.66 -15.71
N VAL A 42 -18.84 8.34 -15.88
CA VAL A 42 -19.92 7.72 -16.68
C VAL A 42 -21.29 7.94 -16.03
N HIS A 43 -21.38 7.82 -14.70
CA HIS A 43 -22.59 8.12 -13.94
C HIS A 43 -23.10 9.54 -14.22
N ASN A 44 -22.20 10.54 -14.22
CA ASN A 44 -22.55 11.92 -14.55
C ASN A 44 -22.93 12.11 -16.02
N LEU A 45 -22.25 11.44 -16.96
CA LEU A 45 -22.60 11.53 -18.38
C LEU A 45 -23.98 10.94 -18.68
N GLN A 46 -24.32 9.83 -18.03
CA GLN A 46 -25.58 9.13 -18.27
C GLN A 46 -26.73 9.62 -17.38
N GLN A 47 -26.46 10.49 -16.40
CA GLN A 47 -27.43 10.89 -15.38
C GLN A 47 -28.10 9.66 -14.74
N ALA A 48 -27.27 8.66 -14.42
CA ALA A 48 -27.75 7.35 -14.00
C ALA A 48 -28.05 7.30 -12.50
N ASP A 49 -29.20 6.81 -12.06
CA ASP A 49 -29.58 6.78 -10.63
C ASP A 49 -29.04 5.53 -9.89
N TRP A 50 -27.74 5.29 -9.96
CA TRP A 50 -27.11 4.11 -9.35
C TRP A 50 -26.75 4.34 -7.88
N GLU A 51 -27.67 4.00 -6.98
CA GLU A 51 -27.48 4.13 -5.52
C GLU A 51 -26.29 3.32 -4.98
N TRP A 52 -25.91 2.23 -5.65
CA TRP A 52 -24.83 1.35 -5.22
C TRP A 52 -23.43 1.99 -5.34
N ILE A 53 -23.24 3.01 -6.18
CA ILE A 53 -21.93 3.67 -6.36
C ILE A 53 -21.48 4.30 -5.04
N SER A 54 -22.39 4.94 -4.31
CA SER A 54 -22.10 5.55 -3.01
C SER A 54 -21.58 4.53 -2.00
N TRP A 55 -22.17 3.32 -1.98
CA TRP A 55 -21.72 2.22 -1.14
C TRP A 55 -20.36 1.67 -1.59
N LEU A 56 -20.15 1.51 -2.90
CA LEU A 56 -18.88 1.05 -3.45
C LEU A 56 -17.74 2.03 -3.09
N THR A 57 -17.90 3.33 -3.41
CA THR A 57 -16.90 4.36 -3.09
C THR A 57 -16.70 4.49 -1.58
N GLY A 58 -17.79 4.48 -0.79
CA GLY A 58 -17.74 4.63 0.66
C GLY A 58 -17.06 3.47 1.37
N LEU A 59 -17.51 2.23 1.14
CA LEU A 59 -16.93 1.04 1.78
C LEU A 59 -15.48 0.82 1.36
N TRP A 60 -15.18 0.98 0.07
CA TRP A 60 -13.80 0.84 -0.40
C TRP A 60 -12.90 1.95 0.16
N GLY A 61 -13.39 3.19 0.24
CA GLY A 61 -12.68 4.29 0.89
C GLY A 61 -12.41 4.03 2.37
N LEU A 62 -13.36 3.42 3.09
CA LEU A 62 -13.18 3.01 4.49
C LEU A 62 -12.10 1.94 4.64
N VAL A 63 -12.12 0.89 3.80
CA VAL A 63 -11.06 -0.14 3.79
C VAL A 63 -9.70 0.49 3.52
N LEU A 64 -9.63 1.44 2.59
CA LEU A 64 -8.39 2.14 2.26
C LEU A 64 -7.89 3.00 3.43
N ALA A 65 -8.79 3.70 4.11
CA ALA A 65 -8.45 4.46 5.32
C ALA A 65 -7.95 3.55 6.45
N ALA A 66 -8.60 2.40 6.66
CA ALA A 66 -8.16 1.41 7.63
C ALA A 66 -6.77 0.86 7.29
N HIS A 67 -6.50 0.62 6.00
CA HIS A 67 -5.18 0.19 5.53
C HIS A 67 -4.11 1.26 5.75
N ALA A 68 -4.44 2.53 5.53
CA ALA A 68 -3.55 3.65 5.81
C ALA A 68 -3.20 3.70 7.32
N ILE A 69 -4.21 3.63 8.19
CA ILE A 69 -4.02 3.63 9.64
C ILE A 69 -3.10 2.46 10.03
N TYR A 70 -3.37 1.26 9.55
CA TYR A 70 -2.55 0.08 9.84
C TYR A 70 -1.06 0.30 9.51
N ILE A 71 -0.74 0.78 8.31
CA ILE A 71 0.65 0.98 7.86
C ILE A 71 1.35 2.11 8.63
N PHE A 72 0.64 3.20 8.93
CA PHE A 72 1.24 4.40 9.51
C PHE A 72 1.31 4.38 11.04
N THR A 73 0.40 3.69 11.72
CA THR A 73 0.29 3.74 13.19
C THR A 73 0.56 2.41 13.88
N ILE A 74 0.19 1.28 13.27
CA ILE A 74 0.24 -0.03 13.95
C ILE A 74 1.46 -0.84 13.51
N ALA A 75 1.89 -0.71 12.26
CA ALA A 75 2.96 -1.53 11.72
C ALA A 75 4.30 -1.27 12.44
N ASP A 76 4.73 -2.25 13.23
CA ASP A 76 6.02 -2.25 13.92
C ASP A 76 7.11 -2.79 12.99
N TYR A 77 8.11 -1.96 12.72
CA TYR A 77 9.28 -2.28 11.91
C TYR A 77 10.58 -2.28 12.76
N SER A 78 10.46 -2.43 14.08
CA SER A 78 11.57 -2.33 15.04
C SER A 78 12.50 -3.55 15.06
N GLU A 79 12.22 -4.62 14.30
CA GLU A 79 13.12 -5.76 14.18
C GLU A 79 14.41 -5.35 13.45
N ALA A 80 15.52 -5.35 14.18
CA ALA A 80 16.83 -5.03 13.67
C ALA A 80 17.21 -5.99 12.54
N THR A 81 17.56 -5.43 11.38
CA THR A 81 18.28 -6.12 10.31
C THR A 81 19.40 -6.95 10.93
N PRO A 82 19.36 -8.30 10.85
CA PRO A 82 20.45 -9.11 11.40
C PRO A 82 21.75 -8.67 10.73
N ALA A 83 22.74 -8.29 11.54
CA ALA A 83 24.03 -7.83 11.07
C ALA A 83 24.61 -8.84 10.07
N PRO A 84 25.29 -8.39 9.00
CA PRO A 84 25.92 -9.31 8.06
C PRO A 84 26.91 -10.17 8.84
N THR A 85 26.61 -11.46 8.99
CA THR A 85 27.56 -12.44 9.48
C THR A 85 28.72 -12.47 8.49
N LEU A 86 29.80 -11.76 8.81
CA LEU A 86 31.07 -11.87 8.10
C LEU A 86 31.51 -13.33 8.25
N SER A 87 31.32 -14.12 7.19
CA SER A 87 31.92 -15.44 7.07
C SER A 87 33.44 -15.23 7.11
N LYS A 88 34.02 -15.60 8.26
CA LYS A 88 35.45 -15.62 8.49
C LYS A 88 36.01 -16.67 7.53
N LYS A 89 36.62 -16.21 6.42
CA LYS A 89 37.45 -17.08 5.58
C LYS A 89 38.69 -17.42 6.38
N GLU A 90 38.77 -18.68 6.81
CA GLU A 90 40.00 -19.34 7.23
C GLU A 90 40.87 -19.68 6.01
#